data_AF-A0A0D2MU45-F1
#
_entry.id   AF-A0A0D2MU45-F1
#
_cell.length_a   1.000
_cell.length_b   1.000
_cell.length_c   1.000
_cell.angle_alpha   90.00
_cell.angle_beta   90.00
_cell.angle_gamma   90.00
#
_symmetry.space_group_name_H-M   'P 1'
#
loop_
_entity.id
_entity.type
_entity.pdbx_description
1 polymer ?
#
loop_
_entity_poly.entity_id
_entity_poly.type
_entity_poly.pdbx_seq_one_letter_code
_entity_poly.pdbx_strand_id
1 'polypeptide(L)'
;MVTWVVTDVEGSTQLWEWDADVMDDAVERHNKILRGLLDVHGGHEVRTDGDSMCAAFHDAVDAVTWAVAAQAALLAHPWPARLLEHPYCAPVTLVFQKTCLCMT
;
A
#
# COMPACT_ATOMS: atom_id res chain seq x y z
N MET A 1 -22.99 -5.79 -9.85
CA MET A 1 -21.93 -6.75 -9.45
C MET A 1 -21.10 -6.08 -8.36
N VAL A 2 -20.39 -6.83 -7.52
CA VAL A 2 -19.50 -6.23 -6.52
C VAL A 2 -18.14 -6.89 -6.66
N THR A 3 -17.09 -6.09 -6.77
CA THR A 3 -15.70 -6.53 -6.84
C THR A 3 -15.03 -6.21 -5.52
N TRP A 4 -14.31 -7.18 -4.95
CA TRP A 4 -13.58 -7.03 -3.71
C TRP A 4 -12.08 -6.99 -4.00
N VAL A 5 -11.37 -6.08 -3.34
CA VAL A 5 -9.92 -6.00 -3.37
C VAL A 5 -9.42 -6.09 -1.95
N VAL A 6 -8.41 -6.93 -1.74
CA VAL A 6 -7.73 -7.06 -0.45
C VAL A 6 -6.25 -6.74 -0.68
N THR A 7 -5.70 -5.89 0.17
CA THR A 7 -4.28 -5.56 0.21
C THR A 7 -3.69 -6.04 1.54
N ASP A 8 -2.41 -6.34 1.51
CA ASP A 8 -1.64 -6.71 2.70
C ASP A 8 -0.19 -6.27 2.48
N VAL A 9 0.56 -6.00 3.55
CA VAL A 9 1.97 -5.62 3.44
C VAL A 9 2.84 -6.86 3.52
N GLU A 10 3.64 -7.08 2.46
CA GLU A 10 4.58 -8.21 2.43
C GLU A 10 5.61 -8.11 3.56
N GLY A 11 5.78 -9.19 4.32
CA GLY A 11 6.77 -9.25 5.40
C GLY A 11 6.46 -8.36 6.60
N SER A 12 5.20 -7.96 6.78
CA SER A 12 4.78 -7.06 7.85
C SER A 12 5.10 -7.58 9.25
N THR A 13 4.95 -8.88 9.49
CA THR A 13 5.34 -9.50 10.78
C THR A 13 6.80 -9.19 11.12
N GLN A 14 7.72 -9.36 10.17
CA GLN A 14 9.14 -9.08 10.37
C GLN A 14 9.40 -7.58 10.55
N LEU A 15 8.68 -6.72 9.83
CA LEU A 15 8.81 -5.27 9.97
C LEU A 15 8.33 -4.79 11.35
N TRP A 16 7.21 -5.32 11.84
CA TRP A 16 6.69 -5.06 13.18
C TRP A 16 7.63 -5.53 14.28
N GLU A 17 8.24 -6.71 14.13
CA GLU A 17 9.24 -7.24 15.07
C GLU A 17 10.55 -6.44 15.04
N TRP A 18 10.91 -5.89 13.88
CA TRP A 18 12.16 -5.16 13.68
C TRP A 18 12.11 -3.74 14.26
N ASP A 19 11.09 -2.96 13.93
CA ASP A 19 10.95 -1.56 14.36
C ASP A 19 9.47 -1.14 14.34
N ALA A 20 8.76 -1.40 15.44
CA ALA A 20 7.31 -1.19 15.54
C ALA A 20 6.90 0.28 15.35
N ASP A 21 7.70 1.24 15.83
CA ASP A 21 7.39 2.67 15.71
C ASP A 21 7.47 3.11 14.23
N VAL A 22 8.47 2.61 13.50
CA VAL A 22 8.62 2.87 12.06
C VAL A 22 7.53 2.19 11.25
N MET A 23 7.15 0.96 11.64
CA MET A 23 6.09 0.21 10.97
C MET A 23 4.72 0.86 11.18
N ASP A 24 4.42 1.37 12.38
CA ASP A 24 3.15 2.06 12.67
C ASP A 24 3.00 3.34 11.81
N ASP A 25 4.04 4.18 11.75
CA ASP A 25 4.05 5.36 10.86
C ASP A 25 3.94 4.96 9.37
N ALA A 26 4.57 3.86 8.97
CA ALA A 26 4.47 3.35 7.60
C ALA A 26 3.05 2.87 7.26
N VAL A 27 2.40 2.12 8.16
CA VAL A 27 1.02 1.63 7.98
C VAL A 27 0.03 2.79 7.96
N GLU A 28 0.22 3.82 8.80
CA GLU A 28 -0.63 5.02 8.77
C GLU A 28 -0.55 5.72 7.41
N ARG A 29 0.66 5.92 6.87
CA ARG A 29 0.88 6.50 5.54
C ARG A 29 0.29 5.65 4.42
N HIS A 30 0.51 4.34 4.49
CA HIS A 30 -0.06 3.35 3.55
C HIS A 30 -1.58 3.48 3.49
N ASN A 31 -2.24 3.38 4.64
CA ASN A 31 -3.70 3.47 4.76
C ASN A 31 -4.24 4.81 4.28
N LYS A 32 -3.53 5.92 4.56
CA LYS A 32 -3.92 7.25 4.09
C LYS A 32 -3.88 7.37 2.57
N ILE A 33 -2.86 6.80 1.92
CA ILE A 33 -2.74 6.78 0.45
C ILE A 33 -3.89 5.96 -0.15
N LEU A 34 -4.12 4.75 0.37
CA LEU A 34 -5.18 3.86 -0.11
C LEU A 34 -6.56 4.51 0.01
N ARG A 35 -6.89 5.09 1.17
CA ARG A 35 -8.16 5.80 1.41
C ARG A 35 -8.35 6.98 0.46
N GLY A 36 -7.31 7.78 0.25
CA GLY A 36 -7.38 8.92 -0.68
C GLY A 36 -7.70 8.49 -2.12
N LEU A 37 -7.25 7.29 -2.52
CA LEU A 37 -7.56 6.75 -3.84
C LEU A 37 -8.95 6.11 -3.92
N LEU A 38 -9.49 5.59 -2.81
CA LEU A 38 -10.85 5.03 -2.80
C LEU A 38 -11.88 6.10 -3.21
N ASP A 39 -11.74 7.32 -2.68
CA ASP A 39 -12.62 8.46 -3.02
C ASP A 39 -12.56 8.83 -4.51
N VAL A 40 -11.40 8.68 -5.15
CA VAL A 40 -11.18 9.00 -6.57
C VAL A 40 -11.76 7.93 -7.49
N HIS A 41 -11.67 6.66 -7.09
CA HIS A 41 -12.04 5.51 -7.91
C HIS A 41 -13.40 4.90 -7.55
N GLY A 42 -14.19 5.57 -6.70
CA GLY A 42 -15.53 5.10 -6.31
C GLY A 42 -15.51 3.81 -5.48
N GLY A 43 -14.42 3.56 -4.76
CA GLY A 43 -14.27 2.43 -3.86
C GLY A 43 -14.79 2.74 -2.46
N HIS A 44 -15.17 1.70 -1.72
CA HIS A 44 -15.56 1.81 -0.32
C HIS A 44 -14.70 0.90 0.55
N GLU A 45 -14.09 1.44 1.59
CA GLU A 45 -13.38 0.65 2.60
C GLU A 45 -14.39 -0.17 3.38
N VAL A 46 -14.24 -1.49 3.35
CA VAL A 46 -15.09 -2.41 4.10
C VAL A 46 -14.50 -2.69 5.48
N ARG A 47 -13.19 -2.93 5.54
CA ARG A 47 -12.47 -3.24 6.77
C ARG A 47 -10.97 -2.95 6.60
N THR A 48 -10.33 -2.57 7.69
CA THR A 48 -8.87 -2.50 7.80
C THR A 48 -8.46 -3.23 9.07
N ASP A 49 -7.53 -4.18 8.94
CA ASP A 49 -6.95 -4.98 10.03
C ASP A 49 -5.43 -4.76 10.02
N GLY A 50 -4.97 -3.73 10.75
CA GLY A 50 -3.56 -3.37 10.80
C GLY A 50 -3.05 -2.86 9.44
N ASP A 51 -2.17 -3.65 8.82
CA ASP A 51 -1.55 -3.42 7.51
C ASP A 51 -2.35 -4.00 6.34
N SER A 52 -3.43 -4.74 6.61
CA SER A 52 -4.35 -5.22 5.59
C SER A 52 -5.58 -4.32 5.43
N MET A 53 -5.95 -4.02 4.19
CA MET A 53 -7.17 -3.29 3.85
C MET A 53 -8.04 -4.09 2.89
N CYS A 54 -9.35 -4.05 3.11
CA CYS A 54 -10.36 -4.64 2.25
C CYS A 54 -11.30 -3.56 1.73
N ALA A 55 -11.42 -3.45 0.40
CA ALA A 55 -12.26 -2.48 -0.27
C ALA A 55 -13.23 -3.16 -1.26
N ALA A 56 -14.40 -2.55 -1.44
CA ALA A 56 -15.43 -2.99 -2.37
C ALA A 56 -15.69 -1.93 -3.44
N PHE A 57 -15.90 -2.38 -4.68
CA PHE A 57 -16.16 -1.56 -5.84
C PHE A 57 -17.40 -2.07 -6.59
N HIS A 58 -18.10 -1.17 -7.27
CA HIS A 58 -19.26 -1.52 -8.10
C HIS A 58 -18.87 -2.21 -9.41
N ASP A 59 -17.65 -1.95 -9.91
CA ASP A 59 -17.13 -2.49 -11.16
C ASP A 59 -15.69 -3.02 -11.00
N ALA A 60 -15.33 -4.01 -11.80
CA ALA A 60 -13.99 -4.61 -11.77
C ALA A 60 -12.91 -3.70 -12.36
N VAL A 61 -13.25 -2.85 -13.33
CA VAL A 61 -12.33 -1.89 -13.94
C VAL A 61 -11.92 -0.84 -12.93
N ASP A 62 -12.85 -0.32 -12.13
CA ASP A 62 -12.56 0.64 -11.06
C ASP A 62 -11.64 0.03 -9.99
N ALA A 63 -11.92 -1.21 -9.59
CA ALA A 63 -11.10 -1.96 -8.63
C ALA A 63 -9.64 -2.14 -9.12
N VAL A 64 -9.45 -2.56 -10.37
CA VAL A 64 -8.11 -2.74 -10.96
C VAL A 64 -7.41 -1.40 -11.15
N THR A 65 -8.14 -0.37 -11.58
CA THR A 65 -7.57 0.98 -11.76
C THR A 65 -7.10 1.54 -10.42
N TRP A 66 -7.89 1.37 -9.36
CA TRP A 66 -7.51 1.73 -8.00
C TRP A 66 -6.27 0.96 -7.54
N ALA A 67 -6.22 -0.36 -7.76
CA ALA A 67 -5.07 -1.17 -7.36
C ALA A 67 -3.76 -0.73 -8.05
N VAL A 68 -3.81 -0.42 -9.35
CA VAL A 68 -2.65 0.10 -10.10
C VAL A 68 -2.25 1.49 -9.61
N ALA A 69 -3.22 2.38 -9.37
CA ALA A 69 -2.96 3.71 -8.83
C ALA A 69 -2.36 3.64 -7.41
N ALA A 70 -2.84 2.71 -6.58
CA ALA A 70 -2.32 2.45 -5.24
C ALA A 70 -0.86 2.01 -5.29
N GLN A 71 -0.53 1.03 -6.13
CA GLN A 71 0.85 0.60 -6.34
C GLN A 71 1.73 1.78 -6.78
N ALA A 72 1.34 2.53 -7.80
CA ALA A 72 2.11 3.69 -8.27
C ALA A 72 2.31 4.76 -7.18
N ALA A 73 1.28 5.04 -6.38
CA ALA A 73 1.34 6.03 -5.30
C ALA A 73 2.22 5.59 -4.14
N LEU A 74 2.14 4.32 -3.72
CA LEU A 74 3.00 3.73 -2.68
C LEU A 74 4.46 3.70 -3.12
N LEU A 75 4.71 3.35 -4.38
CA LEU A 75 6.03 3.34 -5.01
C LEU A 75 6.66 4.75 -5.01
N ALA A 76 5.88 5.79 -5.31
CA ALA A 76 6.36 7.18 -5.36
C ALA A 76 6.39 7.89 -3.99
N HIS A 77 5.84 7.28 -2.93
CA HIS A 77 5.74 7.91 -1.62
C HIS A 77 7.14 8.04 -0.98
N PRO A 78 7.48 9.21 -0.39
CA PRO A 78 8.74 9.39 0.33
C PRO A 78 8.67 8.70 1.70
N TRP A 79 8.93 7.40 1.73
CA TRP A 79 8.98 6.60 2.95
C TRP A 79 10.09 7.04 3.91
N PRO A 80 9.92 6.81 5.23
CA PRO A 80 10.96 7.09 6.21
C PRO A 80 12.28 6.38 5.84
N ALA A 81 13.40 7.11 5.90
CA ALA A 81 14.71 6.56 5.55
C ALA A 81 15.05 5.28 6.33
N ARG A 82 14.62 5.22 7.60
CA ARG A 82 14.76 4.04 8.45
C ARG A 82 14.10 2.82 7.82
N LEU A 83 12.83 2.91 7.41
CA LEU A 83 12.11 1.82 6.75
C LEU A 83 12.88 1.29 5.52
N LEU A 84 13.47 2.19 4.73
CA LEU A 84 14.24 1.85 3.52
C LEU A 84 15.55 1.09 3.81
N GLU A 85 16.02 1.06 5.05
CA GLU A 85 17.19 0.25 5.47
C GLU A 85 16.84 -1.24 5.59
N HIS A 86 15.57 -1.59 5.76
CA HIS A 86 15.14 -2.98 5.89
C HIS A 86 15.18 -3.72 4.54
N PRO A 87 15.68 -4.96 4.45
CA PRO A 87 15.78 -5.69 3.17
C PRO A 87 14.44 -5.86 2.42
N TYR A 88 13.33 -6.06 3.13
CA TYR A 88 11.99 -6.10 2.50
C TYR A 88 11.54 -4.76 1.93
N CYS A 89 12.16 -3.67 2.39
CA CYS A 89 11.80 -2.32 2.03
C CYS A 89 12.90 -1.62 1.23
N ALA A 90 13.82 -2.40 0.66
CA ALA A 90 14.90 -1.86 -0.14
C ALA A 90 14.33 -1.17 -1.39
N PRO A 91 14.86 0.00 -1.78
CA PRO A 91 14.39 0.68 -2.96
C PRO A 91 14.67 -0.12 -4.25
N VAL A 92 13.61 -0.48 -4.95
CA VAL A 92 13.61 -1.06 -6.30
C VAL A 92 13.79 0.05 -7.33
N THR A 93 14.70 -0.14 -8.26
CA THR A 93 14.82 0.75 -9.41
C THR A 93 13.91 0.22 -10.51
N LEU A 94 12.76 0.85 -10.72
CA LEU A 94 11.99 0.62 -11.94
C LEU A 94 12.80 1.22 -13.11
N VAL A 95 13.01 0.41 -14.15
CA VAL A 95 13.77 0.79 -15.36
C VAL A 95 13.12 1.98 -16.09
N PHE A 96 11.92 2.40 -15.67
CA PHE A 96 11.27 3.66 -16.01
C PHE A 96 11.08 4.52 -14.73
N GLN A 97 12.11 5.31 -14.41
CA GLN A 97 12.16 6.40 -13.41
C GLN A 97 11.98 6.06 -11.90
N LYS A 98 13.09 6.29 -11.18
CA LYS A 98 13.25 6.69 -9.77
C LYS A 98 12.51 5.87 -8.70
N THR A 99 13.25 4.88 -8.17
CA THR A 99 13.31 4.47 -6.76
C THR A 99 11.97 4.22 -6.06
N CYS A 100 11.53 2.97 -6.02
CA CYS A 100 10.25 2.56 -5.44
C CYS A 100 10.32 1.21 -4.73
N LEU A 101 9.45 0.92 -3.77
CA LEU A 101 9.52 -0.21 -2.85
C LEU A 101 8.47 -1.29 -3.24
N CYS A 102 8.89 -2.51 -3.60
CA CYS A 102 7.95 -3.58 -3.97
C CYS A 102 7.28 -4.16 -2.72
N MET A 103 5.95 -4.26 -2.74
CA MET A 103 5.20 -5.24 -1.94
C MET A 103 4.56 -6.20 -2.94
N THR A 104 4.88 -7.50 -2.83
CA THR A 104 4.17 -8.59 -3.52
C THR A 104 3.31 -9.38 -2.56
#